data_AF-A0A7S7M3K2-F1
#
_entry.id   AF-A0A7S7M3K2-F1
#
_cell.length_a   1.000
_cell.length_b   1.000
_cell.length_c   1.000
_cell.angle_alpha   90.00
_cell.angle_beta   90.00
_cell.angle_gamma   90.00
#
_symmetry.space_group_name_H-M   'P 1'
#
loop_
_entity.id
_entity.type
_entity.pdbx_description
1 polymer ?
#
loop_
_entity_poly.entity_id
_entity_poly.type
_entity_poly.pdbx_seq_one_letter_code
_entity_poly.pdbx_strand_id
1 'polypeptide(L)'
;FEIYASTQNANETQAVVASVLGISAHKVAVKVKRLGGGFGGKESRTIPLACIMSIASHHTKRPVRCMLDRNEDMAISGQRNPFMGKWKVGLDENNKLVALDTELYLNAGWSSDLSVAVMERALGHIDNVYYIPNVRAVGRCCRTNIHSNTAFRGFGGPQANVIAETYMTEIAERIGMTQEAFRELNFYKEGQLTHFNQELKDWHLPKGYFQLKEKANFDARRAAVEEFNKQSKWRKRGLAFIPTKYGISFTALHLNQAGAMVHIYHDGSVLLSHGGVEMGQGLHTKMIQVCAEGLDIPMEMIHIVETSTDKVANASPTAASASSDMNGMAVKNACDQINERLEAYRAKGLSWKEIVHHAYFDRVNLSANGFYKVPDLGYKWGENKGQLFFYFTMGAAISEVEVDLLTGSHTVLRSDVNMDLGRSINPSIDIGQIEGAFIQGMGWSTTEESLYFPNGRLFTQGPGNYKIPGFQCIPQEFNISFFEDVTHDSVKTVYKSKGVGEPPLFLGSSVYFAIRNALWYARQENGHPGSFSLSLPAT
;
A
#
# COMPACT_ATOMS: atom_id res chain seq x y z
N PHE A 1 -29.50 7.45 14.78
CA PHE A 1 -29.43 7.58 13.30
C PHE A 1 -28.37 6.59 12.85
N GLU A 2 -28.73 5.60 12.03
CA GLU A 2 -27.79 4.55 11.62
C GLU A 2 -27.46 4.68 10.13
N ILE A 3 -26.20 4.43 9.78
CA ILE A 3 -25.68 4.55 8.43
C ILE A 3 -24.94 3.27 8.07
N TYR A 4 -25.39 2.60 7.01
CA TYR A 4 -24.67 1.48 6.41
C TYR A 4 -23.88 2.01 5.22
N ALA A 5 -22.55 2.01 5.32
CA ALA A 5 -21.69 2.63 4.33
C ALA A 5 -20.61 1.69 3.82
N SER A 6 -20.32 1.75 2.52
CA SER A 6 -19.12 1.16 1.94
C SER A 6 -17.97 2.18 2.06
N THR A 7 -17.40 2.33 3.25
CA THR A 7 -16.34 3.30 3.58
C THR A 7 -15.17 2.66 4.32
N GLN A 8 -13.94 3.12 4.07
CA GLN A 8 -12.76 2.75 4.85
C GLN A 8 -12.65 3.55 6.16
N ASN A 9 -13.43 4.63 6.30
CA ASN A 9 -13.35 5.57 7.40
C ASN A 9 -14.74 5.80 8.04
N ALA A 10 -15.17 4.82 8.83
CA ALA A 10 -16.47 4.88 9.52
C ALA A 10 -16.54 6.07 10.50
N ASN A 11 -15.44 6.39 11.19
CA ASN A 11 -15.40 7.45 12.18
C ASN A 11 -15.46 8.85 11.58
N GLU A 12 -14.72 9.13 10.50
CA GLU A 12 -14.87 10.43 9.83
C GLU A 12 -16.25 10.56 9.19
N THR A 13 -16.79 9.47 8.64
CA THR A 13 -18.19 9.45 8.16
C THR A 13 -19.16 9.83 9.29
N GLN A 14 -19.01 9.26 10.48
CA GLN A 14 -19.82 9.59 11.66
C GLN A 14 -19.68 11.06 12.05
N ALA A 15 -18.44 11.55 12.16
CA ALA A 15 -18.15 12.90 12.61
C ALA A 15 -18.70 13.97 11.64
N VAL A 16 -18.48 13.80 10.34
CA VAL A 16 -18.91 14.76 9.32
C VAL A 16 -20.43 14.72 9.15
N VAL A 17 -21.06 13.54 9.16
CA VAL A 17 -22.53 13.47 9.10
C VAL A 17 -23.17 14.10 10.35
N ALA A 18 -22.64 13.83 11.53
CA ALA A 18 -23.13 14.45 12.76
C ALA A 18 -23.04 15.98 12.70
N SER A 19 -21.91 16.51 12.21
CA SER A 19 -21.69 17.94 11.98
C SER A 19 -22.70 18.54 11.00
N VAL A 20 -22.88 17.93 9.82
CA VAL A 20 -23.80 18.40 8.77
C VAL A 20 -25.27 18.38 9.23
N LEU A 21 -25.65 17.41 10.06
CA LEU A 21 -27.00 17.32 10.62
C LEU A 21 -27.21 18.20 11.85
N GLY A 22 -26.17 18.83 12.39
CA GLY A 22 -26.25 19.62 13.62
C GLY A 22 -26.59 18.77 14.87
N ILE A 23 -26.15 17.51 14.90
CA ILE A 23 -26.37 16.60 16.04
C ILE A 23 -25.05 16.08 16.60
N SER A 24 -25.05 15.62 17.84
CA SER A 24 -23.87 15.02 18.46
C SER A 24 -23.54 13.65 17.86
N ALA A 25 -22.24 13.32 17.74
CA ALA A 25 -21.76 12.07 17.14
C ALA A 25 -22.32 10.80 17.79
N HIS A 26 -22.60 10.80 19.11
CA HIS A 26 -23.21 9.66 19.81
C HIS A 26 -24.62 9.31 19.30
N LYS A 27 -25.28 10.21 18.55
CA LYS A 27 -26.59 9.96 17.92
C LYS A 27 -26.47 9.33 16.53
N VAL A 28 -25.24 9.16 16.02
CA VAL A 28 -24.93 8.60 14.70
C VAL A 28 -24.09 7.34 14.89
N ALA A 29 -24.54 6.21 14.33
CA ALA A 29 -23.76 4.98 14.27
C ALA A 29 -23.48 4.64 12.80
N VAL A 30 -22.21 4.45 12.45
CA VAL A 30 -21.81 3.99 11.11
C VAL A 30 -21.43 2.51 11.21
N LYS A 31 -22.02 1.68 10.37
CA LYS A 31 -21.86 0.23 10.33
C LYS A 31 -21.28 -0.18 8.99
N VAL A 32 -20.20 -0.95 9.03
CA VAL A 32 -19.47 -1.41 7.84
C VAL A 32 -19.15 -2.89 7.99
N LYS A 33 -19.89 -3.74 7.29
CA LYS A 33 -19.64 -5.19 7.30
C LYS A 33 -18.46 -5.59 6.42
N ARG A 34 -18.44 -5.10 5.17
CA ARG A 34 -17.36 -5.30 4.20
C ARG A 34 -17.48 -4.33 3.03
N LEU A 35 -16.38 -4.14 2.30
CA LEU A 35 -16.30 -3.43 1.03
C LEU A 35 -15.99 -4.41 -0.10
N GLY A 36 -16.58 -4.19 -1.28
CA GLY A 36 -16.11 -4.79 -2.54
C GLY A 36 -14.94 -3.97 -3.11
N GLY A 37 -13.80 -3.95 -2.42
CA GLY A 37 -12.65 -3.11 -2.74
C GLY A 37 -12.79 -1.64 -2.30
N GLY A 38 -11.66 -1.02 -1.99
CA GLY A 38 -11.57 0.38 -1.55
C GLY A 38 -10.32 1.08 -2.10
N PHE A 39 -9.15 0.51 -1.85
CA PHE A 39 -7.86 0.95 -2.41
C PHE A 39 -7.50 2.43 -2.15
N GLY A 40 -8.10 3.08 -1.15
CA GLY A 40 -7.93 4.52 -0.85
C GLY A 40 -9.09 5.38 -1.35
N GLY A 41 -9.74 5.01 -2.45
CA GLY A 41 -10.87 5.74 -3.02
C GLY A 41 -12.08 5.85 -2.08
N LYS A 42 -12.15 4.99 -1.06
CA LYS A 42 -13.22 4.99 -0.04
C LYS A 42 -12.75 5.49 1.33
N GLU A 43 -11.56 6.09 1.41
CA GLU A 43 -11.02 6.71 2.62
C GLU A 43 -11.73 8.03 2.96
N SER A 44 -11.85 8.95 1.99
CA SER A 44 -12.54 10.23 2.17
C SER A 44 -13.75 10.42 1.24
N ARG A 45 -13.71 9.84 0.04
CA ARG A 45 -14.60 10.24 -1.08
C ARG A 45 -16.03 9.75 -0.98
N THR A 46 -16.28 8.80 -0.09
CA THR A 46 -17.62 8.31 0.25
C THR A 46 -18.35 9.25 1.22
N ILE A 47 -17.61 10.08 1.97
CA ILE A 47 -18.15 10.92 3.05
C ILE A 47 -19.10 12.00 2.51
N PRO A 48 -18.79 12.74 1.42
CA PRO A 48 -19.72 13.69 0.84
C PRO A 48 -21.06 13.05 0.45
N LEU A 49 -21.03 11.86 -0.16
CA LEU A 49 -22.25 11.13 -0.53
C LEU A 49 -23.05 10.73 0.72
N ALA A 50 -22.37 10.23 1.76
CA ALA A 50 -23.01 9.90 3.04
C ALA A 50 -23.69 11.12 3.67
N CYS A 51 -23.09 12.32 3.58
CA CYS A 51 -23.69 13.56 4.06
C CYS A 51 -24.96 13.92 3.30
N ILE A 52 -24.91 13.91 1.96
CA ILE A 52 -26.07 14.23 1.10
C ILE A 52 -27.24 13.27 1.40
N MET A 53 -26.95 11.97 1.49
CA MET A 53 -27.96 10.96 1.83
C MET A 53 -28.51 11.12 3.25
N SER A 54 -27.65 11.52 4.19
CA SER A 54 -28.05 11.74 5.57
C SER A 54 -28.95 12.96 5.71
N ILE A 55 -28.70 14.05 4.98
CA ILE A 55 -29.60 15.22 4.92
C ILE A 55 -30.96 14.79 4.38
N ALA A 56 -31.00 14.05 3.27
CA ALA A 56 -32.24 13.60 2.65
C ALA A 56 -33.05 12.69 3.60
N SER A 57 -32.39 11.73 4.24
CA SER A 57 -33.00 10.85 5.25
C SER A 57 -33.50 11.64 6.46
N HIS A 58 -32.72 12.61 6.95
CA HIS A 58 -33.09 13.45 8.08
C HIS A 58 -34.30 14.35 7.78
N HIS A 59 -34.39 14.89 6.57
CA HIS A 59 -35.50 15.74 6.15
C HIS A 59 -36.77 14.93 5.91
N THR A 60 -36.68 13.81 5.18
CA THR A 60 -37.83 12.98 4.80
C THR A 60 -38.31 12.05 5.92
N LYS A 61 -37.51 11.86 6.98
CA LYS A 61 -37.74 10.89 8.07
C LYS A 61 -37.94 9.46 7.55
N ARG A 62 -37.32 9.12 6.41
CA ARG A 62 -37.40 7.81 5.76
C ARG A 62 -35.99 7.29 5.44
N PRO A 63 -35.78 5.97 5.43
CA PRO A 63 -34.53 5.40 4.93
C PRO A 63 -34.26 5.83 3.48
N VAL A 64 -33.02 6.26 3.21
CA VAL A 64 -32.55 6.64 1.87
C VAL A 64 -31.38 5.73 1.51
N ARG A 65 -31.32 5.30 0.24
CA ARG A 65 -30.25 4.49 -0.32
C ARG A 65 -29.74 5.14 -1.60
N CYS A 66 -28.43 5.17 -1.77
CA CYS A 66 -27.79 5.52 -3.02
C CYS A 66 -26.64 4.54 -3.30
N MET A 67 -26.55 4.11 -4.54
CA MET A 67 -25.45 3.36 -5.11
C MET A 67 -25.18 4.00 -6.46
N LEU A 68 -23.97 4.50 -6.66
CA LEU A 68 -23.58 5.18 -7.90
C LEU A 68 -23.41 4.15 -9.02
N ASP A 69 -23.81 4.53 -10.22
CA ASP A 69 -23.40 3.81 -11.42
C ASP A 69 -21.91 4.04 -11.69
N ARG A 70 -21.28 3.15 -12.48
CA ARG A 70 -19.81 3.17 -12.68
C ARG A 70 -19.32 4.49 -13.28
N ASN A 71 -20.05 5.05 -14.24
CA ASN A 71 -19.72 6.32 -14.87
C ASN A 71 -19.81 7.49 -13.87
N GLU A 72 -20.81 7.49 -12.99
CA GLU A 72 -20.98 8.50 -11.95
C GLU A 72 -19.84 8.40 -10.92
N ASP A 73 -19.56 7.20 -10.43
CA ASP A 73 -18.46 6.91 -9.50
C ASP A 73 -17.12 7.41 -10.05
N MET A 74 -16.74 7.04 -11.27
CA MET A 74 -15.49 7.49 -11.89
C MET A 74 -15.45 9.00 -12.13
N ALA A 75 -16.60 9.64 -12.37
CA ALA A 75 -16.66 11.08 -12.58
C ALA A 75 -16.44 11.89 -11.29
N ILE A 76 -16.86 11.37 -10.13
CA ILE A 76 -16.94 12.17 -8.89
C ILE A 76 -15.99 11.73 -7.77
N SER A 77 -15.64 10.43 -7.72
CA SER A 77 -14.89 9.87 -6.60
C SER A 77 -13.43 10.30 -6.60
N GLY A 78 -12.86 10.58 -7.78
CA GLY A 78 -11.46 10.96 -7.91
C GLY A 78 -10.55 9.78 -8.21
N GLN A 79 -9.29 10.08 -8.55
CA GLN A 79 -8.30 9.08 -8.92
C GLN A 79 -6.98 9.29 -8.16
N ARG A 80 -5.98 8.46 -8.45
CA ARG A 80 -4.60 8.69 -8.04
C ARG A 80 -4.13 10.03 -8.61
N ASN A 81 -3.44 10.85 -7.81
CA ASN A 81 -2.84 12.10 -8.29
C ASN A 81 -1.83 11.84 -9.44
N PRO A 82 -2.00 12.50 -10.61
CA PRO A 82 -0.95 12.62 -11.62
C PRO A 82 0.25 13.39 -11.06
N PHE A 83 1.46 12.98 -11.43
CA PHE A 83 2.73 13.59 -11.00
C PHE A 83 3.56 14.07 -12.19
N MET A 84 4.28 15.17 -11.98
CA MET A 84 5.41 15.59 -12.80
C MET A 84 6.62 15.75 -11.88
N GLY A 85 7.72 15.08 -12.20
CA GLY A 85 9.00 15.22 -11.50
C GLY A 85 10.03 15.93 -12.37
N LYS A 86 10.71 16.93 -11.81
CA LYS A 86 11.92 17.53 -12.39
C LYS A 86 13.09 17.18 -11.49
N TRP A 87 14.21 16.75 -12.06
CA TRP A 87 15.35 16.28 -11.26
C TRP A 87 16.68 16.70 -11.88
N LYS A 88 17.68 16.84 -11.02
CA LYS A 88 19.10 17.01 -11.34
C LYS A 88 19.90 16.16 -10.36
N VAL A 89 20.77 15.29 -10.89
CA VAL A 89 21.57 14.36 -10.09
C VAL A 89 23.06 14.66 -10.29
N GLY A 90 23.83 14.62 -9.21
CA GLY A 90 25.28 14.73 -9.22
C GLY A 90 25.94 13.38 -8.92
N LEU A 91 27.01 13.05 -9.64
CA LEU A 91 27.85 11.88 -9.43
C LEU A 91 29.27 12.27 -9.05
N ASP A 92 29.96 11.42 -8.28
CA ASP A 92 31.42 11.51 -8.11
C ASP A 92 32.18 10.81 -9.26
N GLU A 93 33.51 10.84 -9.21
CA GLU A 93 34.38 10.18 -10.20
C GLU A 93 34.24 8.64 -10.25
N ASN A 94 33.60 8.03 -9.24
CA ASN A 94 33.34 6.60 -9.14
C ASN A 94 31.88 6.25 -9.49
N ASN A 95 31.15 7.16 -10.12
CA ASN A 95 29.73 7.03 -10.49
C ASN A 95 28.79 6.82 -9.28
N LYS A 96 29.16 7.24 -8.07
CA LYS A 96 28.24 7.22 -6.93
C LYS A 96 27.39 8.48 -6.89
N LEU A 97 26.14 8.32 -6.46
CA LEU A 97 25.24 9.44 -6.20
C LEU A 97 25.78 10.30 -5.06
N VAL A 98 26.02 11.59 -5.35
CA VAL A 98 26.43 12.57 -4.34
C VAL A 98 25.39 13.66 -4.10
N ALA A 99 24.51 13.92 -5.07
CA ALA A 99 23.47 14.93 -4.90
C ALA A 99 22.19 14.64 -5.70
N LEU A 100 21.04 14.98 -5.15
CA LEU A 100 19.74 15.03 -5.82
C LEU A 100 19.05 16.36 -5.54
N ASP A 101 18.72 17.10 -6.59
CA ASP A 101 17.81 18.25 -6.54
C ASP A 101 16.56 17.89 -7.35
N THR A 102 15.40 17.85 -6.70
CA THR A 102 14.14 17.42 -7.31
C THR A 102 12.94 18.27 -6.90
N GLU A 103 12.06 18.52 -7.88
CA GLU A 103 10.78 19.17 -7.69
C GLU A 103 9.65 18.26 -8.17
N LEU A 104 8.75 17.93 -7.25
CA LEU A 104 7.56 17.12 -7.50
C LEU A 104 6.33 18.01 -7.56
N TYR A 105 5.54 17.84 -8.60
CA TYR A 105 4.26 18.52 -8.79
C TYR A 105 3.18 17.45 -8.87
N LEU A 106 2.18 17.51 -7.99
CA LEU A 106 0.99 16.66 -8.10
C LEU A 106 -0.22 17.47 -8.55
N ASN A 107 -1.14 16.85 -9.29
CA ASN A 107 -2.43 17.46 -9.58
C ASN A 107 -3.47 17.01 -8.53
N ALA A 108 -3.90 17.93 -7.67
CA ALA A 108 -4.85 17.69 -6.58
C ALA A 108 -6.31 17.67 -7.05
N GLY A 109 -6.62 18.27 -8.20
CA GLY A 109 -8.00 18.56 -8.59
C GLY A 109 -8.54 19.79 -7.87
N TRP A 110 -9.87 19.87 -7.74
CA TRP A 110 -10.53 21.10 -7.25
C TRP A 110 -10.40 21.36 -5.74
N SER A 111 -10.08 20.34 -4.94
CA SER A 111 -9.89 20.42 -3.48
C SER A 111 -8.57 19.78 -3.04
N SER A 112 -8.14 20.05 -1.81
CA SER A 112 -6.91 19.43 -1.28
C SER A 112 -7.08 17.94 -1.01
N ASP A 113 -8.23 17.52 -0.46
CA ASP A 113 -8.45 16.16 0.06
C ASP A 113 -7.20 15.67 0.83
N LEU A 114 -6.67 14.49 0.52
CA LEU A 114 -5.46 13.92 1.11
C LEU A 114 -4.16 14.30 0.36
N SER A 115 -4.21 15.22 -0.60
CA SER A 115 -3.09 15.52 -1.52
C SER A 115 -1.80 15.97 -0.81
N VAL A 116 -1.91 16.72 0.29
CA VAL A 116 -0.72 17.15 1.05
C VAL A 116 0.01 15.94 1.63
N ALA A 117 -0.73 15.02 2.27
CA ALA A 117 -0.15 13.80 2.82
C ALA A 117 0.39 12.87 1.72
N VAL A 118 -0.24 12.84 0.53
CA VAL A 118 0.29 12.13 -0.66
C VAL A 118 1.65 12.71 -1.08
N MET A 119 1.79 14.04 -1.11
CA MET A 119 3.07 14.70 -1.42
C MET A 119 4.12 14.42 -0.35
N GLU A 120 3.76 14.50 0.93
CA GLU A 120 4.66 14.17 2.05
C GLU A 120 5.22 12.75 1.92
N ARG A 121 4.36 11.77 1.62
CA ARG A 121 4.81 10.40 1.38
C ARG A 121 5.71 10.31 0.16
N ALA A 122 5.36 10.97 -0.95
CA ALA A 122 6.20 10.98 -2.16
C ALA A 122 7.61 11.54 -1.86
N LEU A 123 7.71 12.64 -1.11
CA LEU A 123 8.99 13.21 -0.70
C LEU A 123 9.80 12.24 0.18
N GLY A 124 9.15 11.49 1.06
CA GLY A 124 9.79 10.46 1.90
C GLY A 124 10.20 9.18 1.16
N HIS A 125 9.91 9.06 -0.14
CA HIS A 125 10.24 7.89 -0.97
C HIS A 125 11.02 8.25 -2.25
N ILE A 126 11.38 9.51 -2.46
CA ILE A 126 12.09 9.94 -3.68
C ILE A 126 13.52 9.39 -3.78
N ASP A 127 14.04 8.81 -2.69
CA ASP A 127 15.30 8.08 -2.59
C ASP A 127 15.18 6.62 -3.08
N ASN A 128 13.97 6.06 -3.08
CA ASN A 128 13.70 4.62 -3.18
C ASN A 128 14.64 3.82 -2.26
N VAL A 129 15.64 3.12 -2.83
CA VAL A 129 16.59 2.27 -2.10
C VAL A 129 18.03 2.80 -2.17
N TYR A 130 18.22 4.01 -2.68
CA TYR A 130 19.52 4.54 -3.05
C TYR A 130 20.04 5.55 -2.02
N TYR A 131 21.28 5.37 -1.57
CA TYR A 131 21.92 6.32 -0.69
C TYR A 131 22.38 7.55 -1.48
N ILE A 132 21.80 8.71 -1.15
CA ILE A 132 22.16 10.01 -1.74
C ILE A 132 22.46 10.98 -0.58
N PRO A 133 23.74 11.36 -0.36
CA PRO A 133 24.13 12.10 0.84
C PRO A 133 23.62 13.55 0.87
N ASN A 134 23.36 14.17 -0.28
CA ASN A 134 22.87 15.55 -0.36
C ASN A 134 21.56 15.60 -1.15
N VAL A 135 20.42 15.82 -0.49
CA VAL A 135 19.10 15.83 -1.14
C VAL A 135 18.37 17.14 -0.87
N ARG A 136 17.92 17.80 -1.94
CA ARG A 136 16.90 18.85 -1.93
C ARG A 136 15.67 18.33 -2.66
N ALA A 137 14.57 18.09 -1.94
CA ALA A 137 13.31 17.64 -2.51
C ALA A 137 12.19 18.63 -2.17
N VAL A 138 11.51 19.16 -3.19
CA VAL A 138 10.43 20.13 -3.04
C VAL A 138 9.14 19.57 -3.63
N GLY A 139 8.05 19.61 -2.85
CA GLY A 139 6.73 19.16 -3.28
C GLY A 139 5.73 20.30 -3.46
N ARG A 140 4.93 20.27 -4.54
CA ARG A 140 3.87 21.25 -4.81
C ARG A 140 2.56 20.55 -5.18
N CYS A 141 1.50 20.88 -4.44
CA CYS A 141 0.14 20.41 -4.74
C CYS A 141 -0.57 21.44 -5.65
N CYS A 142 -0.82 21.08 -6.90
CA CYS A 142 -1.46 21.95 -7.88
C CYS A 142 -2.98 21.78 -7.84
N ARG A 143 -3.70 22.85 -7.50
CA ARG A 143 -5.16 22.91 -7.63
C ARG A 143 -5.52 23.09 -9.11
N THR A 144 -6.49 22.31 -9.59
CA THR A 144 -7.00 22.38 -10.97
C THR A 144 -8.51 22.20 -10.99
N ASN A 145 -9.14 22.31 -12.17
CA ASN A 145 -10.60 22.26 -12.33
C ASN A 145 -11.13 20.86 -12.75
N ILE A 146 -10.46 19.79 -12.33
CA ILE A 146 -10.97 18.40 -12.45
C ILE A 146 -11.49 17.90 -11.09
N HIS A 147 -12.05 16.68 -11.04
CA HIS A 147 -12.44 16.03 -9.79
C HIS A 147 -11.30 16.05 -8.77
N SER A 148 -11.62 16.09 -7.48
CA SER A 148 -10.59 16.02 -6.44
C SER A 148 -9.98 14.63 -6.44
N ASN A 149 -8.67 14.54 -6.65
CA ASN A 149 -7.93 13.31 -6.47
C ASN A 149 -7.78 12.99 -4.98
N THR A 150 -7.40 11.74 -4.68
CA THR A 150 -7.40 11.23 -3.31
C THR A 150 -6.35 10.12 -3.11
N ALA A 151 -6.42 9.45 -1.97
CA ALA A 151 -5.67 8.25 -1.70
C ALA A 151 -5.90 7.18 -2.77
N PHE A 152 -4.80 6.58 -3.23
CA PHE A 152 -4.79 5.33 -3.94
C PHE A 152 -3.66 4.48 -3.35
N ARG A 153 -3.84 3.16 -3.21
CA ARG A 153 -2.82 2.18 -2.78
C ARG A 153 -1.39 2.61 -3.18
N GLY A 154 -0.53 2.86 -2.20
CA GLY A 154 0.85 3.37 -2.38
C GLY A 154 1.01 4.87 -2.05
N PHE A 155 -0.06 5.64 -2.16
CA PHE A 155 -0.22 6.97 -1.58
C PHE A 155 0.92 7.97 -1.92
N GLY A 156 1.34 8.06 -3.19
CA GLY A 156 2.42 8.97 -3.61
C GLY A 156 3.80 8.29 -3.68
N GLY A 157 4.02 7.22 -2.91
CA GLY A 157 5.25 6.42 -2.94
C GLY A 157 5.57 5.86 -4.32
N PRO A 158 4.63 5.16 -5.01
CA PRO A 158 4.87 4.65 -6.35
C PRO A 158 5.23 5.75 -7.36
N GLN A 159 4.59 6.92 -7.29
CA GLN A 159 4.92 8.04 -8.17
C GLN A 159 6.36 8.54 -7.95
N ALA A 160 6.78 8.68 -6.69
CA ALA A 160 8.16 9.05 -6.35
C ALA A 160 9.17 7.98 -6.78
N ASN A 161 8.89 6.71 -6.52
CA ASN A 161 9.78 5.60 -6.86
C ASN A 161 9.94 5.45 -8.39
N VAL A 162 8.89 5.69 -9.19
CA VAL A 162 9.01 5.69 -10.66
C VAL A 162 9.91 6.83 -11.13
N ILE A 163 9.80 8.03 -10.53
CA ILE A 163 10.71 9.14 -10.82
C ILE A 163 12.14 8.77 -10.43
N ALA A 164 12.32 8.10 -9.29
CA ALA A 164 13.61 7.62 -8.82
C ALA A 164 14.25 6.63 -9.80
N GLU A 165 13.52 5.58 -10.17
CA GLU A 165 13.99 4.61 -11.15
C GLU A 165 14.19 5.20 -12.54
N THR A 166 13.45 6.25 -12.91
CA THR A 166 13.65 6.94 -14.18
C THR A 166 15.01 7.64 -14.21
N TYR A 167 15.36 8.43 -13.18
CA TYR A 167 16.70 9.04 -13.17
C TYR A 167 17.80 7.98 -13.05
N MET A 168 17.59 6.90 -12.29
CA MET A 168 18.58 5.82 -12.17
C MET A 168 18.83 5.14 -13.52
N THR A 169 17.75 4.85 -14.25
CA THR A 169 17.80 4.23 -15.57
C THR A 169 18.47 5.14 -16.60
N GLU A 170 18.05 6.40 -16.68
CA GLU A 170 18.60 7.34 -17.66
C GLU A 170 20.08 7.67 -17.38
N ILE A 171 20.48 7.76 -16.12
CA ILE A 171 21.88 8.02 -15.75
C ILE A 171 22.75 6.82 -16.14
N ALA A 172 22.34 5.60 -15.79
CA ALA A 172 23.10 4.39 -16.14
C ALA A 172 23.37 4.30 -17.66
N GLU A 173 22.35 4.60 -18.48
CA GLU A 173 22.48 4.64 -19.94
C GLU A 173 23.43 5.73 -20.43
N ARG A 174 23.42 6.92 -19.82
CA ARG A 174 24.27 8.05 -20.22
C ARG A 174 25.74 7.81 -19.88
N ILE A 175 26.03 7.12 -18.78
CA ILE A 175 27.40 6.81 -18.34
C ILE A 175 27.92 5.46 -18.86
N GLY A 176 27.09 4.70 -19.58
CA GLY A 176 27.46 3.40 -20.16
C GLY A 176 27.56 2.26 -19.14
N MET A 177 26.85 2.34 -18.01
CA MET A 177 26.74 1.26 -17.03
C MET A 177 25.45 0.47 -17.25
N THR A 178 25.46 -0.82 -16.87
CA THR A 178 24.19 -1.56 -16.75
C THR A 178 23.36 -0.96 -15.63
N GLN A 179 22.04 -0.95 -15.79
CA GLN A 179 21.15 -0.35 -14.81
C GLN A 179 21.31 -1.04 -13.45
N GLU A 180 21.47 -2.36 -13.43
CA GLU A 180 21.64 -3.17 -12.22
C GLU A 180 22.95 -2.85 -11.52
N ALA A 181 24.06 -2.74 -12.24
CA ALA A 181 25.34 -2.37 -11.62
C ALA A 181 25.26 -0.96 -11.00
N PHE A 182 24.59 -0.02 -11.68
CA PHE A 182 24.41 1.34 -11.16
C PHE A 182 23.48 1.38 -9.93
N ARG A 183 22.42 0.56 -9.90
CA ARG A 183 21.55 0.39 -8.72
C ARG A 183 22.32 -0.22 -7.55
N GLU A 184 22.99 -1.35 -7.78
CA GLU A 184 23.75 -2.12 -6.78
C GLU A 184 24.87 -1.27 -6.15
N LEU A 185 25.55 -0.45 -6.96
CA LEU A 185 26.58 0.50 -6.49
C LEU A 185 26.05 1.53 -5.47
N ASN A 186 24.78 1.91 -5.62
CA ASN A 186 24.17 3.02 -4.91
C ASN A 186 23.16 2.59 -3.83
N PHE A 187 23.01 1.29 -3.54
CA PHE A 187 22.14 0.84 -2.45
C PHE A 187 22.54 1.44 -1.10
N TYR A 188 21.53 1.72 -0.28
CA TYR A 188 21.74 1.94 1.16
C TYR A 188 22.49 0.75 1.79
N LYS A 189 23.20 1.07 2.87
CA LYS A 189 23.76 0.12 3.83
C LYS A 189 22.99 0.21 5.14
N GLU A 190 22.98 -0.87 5.91
CA GLU A 190 22.38 -0.89 7.24
C GLU A 190 22.99 0.20 8.15
N GLY A 191 22.15 0.82 8.98
CA GLY A 191 22.54 1.93 9.85
C GLY A 191 22.69 3.28 9.16
N GLN A 192 22.63 3.35 7.82
CA GLN A 192 22.59 4.64 7.13
C GLN A 192 21.28 5.37 7.38
N LEU A 193 21.37 6.71 7.35
CA LEU A 193 20.22 7.58 7.43
C LEU A 193 19.64 7.82 6.04
N THR A 194 18.32 7.75 5.96
CA THR A 194 17.54 8.30 4.83
C THR A 194 17.75 9.83 4.74
N HIS A 195 17.37 10.46 3.62
CA HIS A 195 17.46 11.92 3.49
C HIS A 195 16.56 12.68 4.49
N PHE A 196 15.60 11.99 5.09
CA PHE A 196 14.78 12.50 6.18
C PHE A 196 15.28 12.09 7.58
N ASN A 197 16.57 11.74 7.70
CA ASN A 197 17.28 11.45 8.96
C ASN A 197 16.72 10.28 9.77
N GLN A 198 16.01 9.35 9.13
CA GLN A 198 15.62 8.10 9.76
C GLN A 198 16.64 6.99 9.46
N GLU A 199 17.15 6.34 10.50
CA GLU A 199 18.04 5.19 10.41
C GLU A 199 17.34 3.96 9.81
N LEU A 200 18.02 3.27 8.90
CA LEU A 200 17.57 1.99 8.33
C LEU A 200 18.07 0.83 9.19
N LYS A 201 17.14 0.17 9.87
CA LYS A 201 17.34 -1.04 10.68
C LYS A 201 16.73 -2.25 9.99
N ASP A 202 17.25 -3.45 10.27
CA ASP A 202 16.84 -4.69 9.63
C ASP A 202 16.91 -4.55 8.09
N TRP A 203 18.02 -4.01 7.57
CA TRP A 203 18.16 -3.65 6.15
C TRP A 203 18.57 -4.85 5.29
N HIS A 204 17.58 -5.67 4.95
CA HIS A 204 17.78 -6.93 4.23
C HIS A 204 17.70 -6.83 2.70
N LEU A 205 17.43 -5.64 2.14
CA LEU A 205 17.19 -5.50 0.70
C LEU A 205 18.29 -6.10 -0.17
N PRO A 206 19.60 -5.83 0.03
CA PRO A 206 20.63 -6.40 -0.84
C PRO A 206 20.58 -7.94 -0.87
N LYS A 207 20.37 -8.58 0.29
CA LYS A 207 20.26 -10.04 0.39
C LYS A 207 19.06 -10.57 -0.41
N GLY A 208 17.87 -10.01 -0.19
CA GLY A 208 16.66 -10.43 -0.91
C GLY A 208 16.71 -10.14 -2.41
N TYR A 209 17.38 -9.05 -2.82
CA TYR A 209 17.64 -8.72 -4.21
C TYR A 209 18.55 -9.78 -4.87
N PHE A 210 19.70 -10.11 -4.28
CA PHE A 210 20.58 -11.13 -4.86
C PHE A 210 19.98 -12.54 -4.85
N GLN A 211 19.20 -12.90 -3.81
CA GLN A 211 18.41 -14.15 -3.79
C GLN A 211 17.46 -14.23 -4.99
N LEU A 212 16.76 -13.13 -5.31
CA LEU A 212 15.86 -13.08 -6.46
C LEU A 212 16.64 -13.16 -7.79
N LYS A 213 17.79 -12.48 -7.89
CA LYS A 213 18.68 -12.54 -9.07
C LYS A 213 19.05 -13.97 -9.43
N GLU A 214 19.42 -14.76 -8.42
CA GLU A 214 19.79 -16.17 -8.55
C GLU A 214 18.58 -17.03 -8.89
N LYS A 215 17.51 -16.99 -8.07
CA LYS A 215 16.29 -17.81 -8.26
C LYS A 215 15.64 -17.60 -9.62
N ALA A 216 15.67 -16.38 -10.13
CA ALA A 216 15.07 -16.02 -11.41
C ALA A 216 16.01 -16.24 -12.62
N ASN A 217 17.23 -16.77 -12.41
CA ASN A 217 18.26 -16.94 -13.45
C ASN A 217 18.48 -15.68 -14.29
N PHE A 218 18.58 -14.53 -13.61
CA PHE A 218 18.52 -13.21 -14.25
C PHE A 218 19.60 -13.01 -15.33
N ASP A 219 20.85 -13.38 -15.05
CA ASP A 219 21.96 -13.16 -15.99
C ASP A 219 21.81 -14.04 -17.26
N ALA A 220 21.32 -15.27 -17.12
CA ALA A 220 21.03 -16.14 -18.25
C ALA A 220 19.88 -15.61 -19.11
N ARG A 221 18.82 -15.08 -18.47
CA ARG A 221 17.69 -14.45 -19.17
C ARG A 221 18.10 -13.18 -19.90
N ARG A 222 18.96 -12.35 -19.30
CA ARG A 222 19.52 -11.17 -19.97
C ARG A 222 20.23 -11.55 -21.26
N ALA A 223 21.12 -12.56 -21.20
CA ALA A 223 21.83 -13.03 -22.40
C ALA A 223 20.86 -13.55 -23.47
N ALA A 224 19.80 -14.26 -23.07
CA ALA A 224 18.76 -14.72 -23.99
C ALA A 224 17.96 -13.58 -24.64
N VAL A 225 17.65 -12.51 -23.87
CA VAL A 225 16.98 -11.30 -24.39
C VAL A 225 17.86 -10.58 -25.40
N GLU A 226 19.15 -10.40 -25.11
CA GLU A 226 20.11 -9.80 -26.03
C GLU A 226 20.23 -10.59 -27.33
N GLU A 227 20.28 -11.92 -27.25
CA GLU A 227 20.36 -12.77 -28.42
C GLU A 227 19.08 -12.76 -29.25
N PHE A 228 17.91 -12.80 -28.60
CA PHE A 228 16.62 -12.64 -29.28
C PHE A 228 16.56 -11.30 -30.03
N ASN A 229 17.01 -10.21 -29.40
CA ASN A 229 16.95 -8.88 -29.98
C ASN A 229 17.84 -8.77 -31.24
N LYS A 230 19.02 -9.39 -31.28
CA LYS A 230 19.85 -9.42 -32.50
C LYS A 230 19.18 -10.11 -33.68
N GLN A 231 18.33 -11.11 -33.41
CA GLN A 231 17.71 -11.95 -34.43
C GLN A 231 16.33 -11.42 -34.89
N SER A 232 15.69 -10.55 -34.10
CA SER A 232 14.34 -10.09 -34.35
C SER A 232 14.28 -8.59 -34.63
N LYS A 233 13.87 -8.21 -35.85
CA LYS A 233 13.75 -6.80 -36.26
C LYS A 233 12.53 -6.09 -35.68
N TRP A 234 11.37 -6.75 -35.72
CA TRP A 234 10.06 -6.12 -35.44
C TRP A 234 9.49 -6.46 -34.07
N ARG A 235 10.16 -7.35 -33.33
CA ARG A 235 9.83 -7.66 -31.94
C ARG A 235 11.06 -7.52 -31.08
N LYS A 236 10.92 -6.91 -29.92
CA LYS A 236 12.01 -6.80 -28.95
C LYS A 236 11.58 -7.33 -27.61
N ARG A 237 12.49 -8.05 -26.97
CA ARG A 237 12.36 -8.38 -25.56
C ARG A 237 13.07 -7.35 -24.71
N GLY A 238 12.53 -7.15 -23.52
CA GLY A 238 13.14 -6.32 -22.51
C GLY A 238 13.04 -6.99 -21.15
N LEU A 239 14.04 -6.72 -20.32
CA LEU A 239 14.18 -7.27 -18.98
C LEU A 239 14.51 -6.12 -18.03
N ALA A 240 13.83 -6.05 -16.90
CA ALA A 240 14.12 -5.04 -15.87
C ALA A 240 14.08 -5.65 -14.47
N PHE A 241 14.99 -5.18 -13.62
CA PHE A 241 15.10 -5.59 -12.23
C PHE A 241 14.98 -4.36 -11.31
N ILE A 242 13.85 -4.26 -10.61
CA ILE A 242 13.46 -3.08 -9.84
C ILE A 242 13.36 -3.41 -8.34
N PRO A 243 14.14 -2.74 -7.47
CA PRO A 243 14.03 -2.84 -6.02
C PRO A 243 13.08 -1.80 -5.42
N THR A 244 12.60 -2.01 -4.20
CA THR A 244 11.76 -1.05 -3.47
C THR A 244 12.02 -1.05 -1.96
N LYS A 245 11.94 0.14 -1.36
CA LYS A 245 11.75 0.38 0.08
C LYS A 245 10.45 1.15 0.27
N TYR A 246 9.58 0.70 1.18
CA TYR A 246 8.30 1.35 1.45
C TYR A 246 8.07 1.53 2.96
N GLY A 247 7.89 2.76 3.40
CA GLY A 247 7.69 3.12 4.80
C GLY A 247 6.26 2.89 5.28
N ILE A 248 6.09 2.15 6.38
CA ILE A 248 4.78 1.80 6.94
C ILE A 248 4.44 2.69 8.14
N SER A 249 3.22 3.25 8.11
CA SER A 249 2.54 4.13 9.10
C SER A 249 1.82 5.26 8.34
N PHE A 250 0.89 5.93 9.00
CA PHE A 250 0.35 7.21 8.53
C PHE A 250 1.39 8.32 8.74
N THR A 251 1.49 9.26 7.79
CA THR A 251 2.31 10.47 7.97
C THR A 251 1.75 11.36 9.08
N ALA A 252 0.42 11.36 9.27
CA ALA A 252 -0.25 12.00 10.39
C ALA A 252 -0.13 11.15 11.67
N LEU A 253 0.62 11.65 12.66
CA LEU A 253 0.91 10.93 13.91
C LEU A 253 -0.33 10.36 14.61
N HIS A 254 -1.38 11.17 14.75
CA HIS A 254 -2.60 10.79 15.49
C HIS A 254 -3.40 9.66 14.84
N LEU A 255 -3.17 9.33 13.56
CA LEU A 255 -3.84 8.20 12.90
C LEU A 255 -3.18 6.85 13.22
N ASN A 256 -2.00 6.84 13.84
CA ASN A 256 -1.27 5.61 14.17
C ASN A 256 -1.75 4.99 15.50
N GLN A 257 -3.04 4.70 15.59
CA GLN A 257 -3.68 4.07 16.73
C GLN A 257 -4.84 3.16 16.30
N ALA A 258 -5.21 2.21 17.15
CA ALA A 258 -6.37 1.35 16.95
C ALA A 258 -6.98 0.89 18.27
N GLY A 259 -8.28 0.58 18.23
CA GLY A 259 -9.02 -0.03 19.32
C GLY A 259 -9.64 -1.36 18.91
N ALA A 260 -9.87 -2.22 19.89
CA ALA A 260 -10.57 -3.49 19.77
C ALA A 260 -11.46 -3.75 21.00
N MET A 261 -12.46 -4.59 20.84
CA MET A 261 -13.38 -5.03 21.89
C MET A 261 -13.60 -6.53 21.75
N VAL A 262 -13.38 -7.26 22.84
CA VAL A 262 -13.54 -8.72 22.90
C VAL A 262 -14.54 -9.05 24.01
N HIS A 263 -15.55 -9.85 23.67
CA HIS A 263 -16.51 -10.41 24.61
C HIS A 263 -16.44 -11.94 24.57
N ILE A 264 -16.38 -12.58 25.74
CA ILE A 264 -16.57 -14.02 25.85
C ILE A 264 -17.93 -14.28 26.46
N TYR A 265 -18.78 -15.01 25.74
CA TYR A 265 -20.09 -15.43 26.20
C TYR A 265 -19.98 -16.67 27.10
N HIS A 266 -21.02 -16.91 27.88
CA HIS A 266 -21.04 -18.00 28.87
C HIS A 266 -20.88 -19.40 28.26
N ASP A 267 -21.20 -19.58 26.98
CA ASP A 267 -21.00 -20.83 26.24
C ASP A 267 -19.56 -21.03 25.72
N GLY A 268 -18.69 -20.05 25.98
CA GLY A 268 -17.29 -20.00 25.55
C GLY A 268 -17.08 -19.35 24.18
N SER A 269 -18.13 -18.98 23.45
CA SER A 269 -17.98 -18.28 22.18
C SER A 269 -17.46 -16.85 22.37
N VAL A 270 -16.72 -16.35 21.39
CA VAL A 270 -16.03 -15.05 21.45
C VAL A 270 -16.53 -14.14 20.34
N LEU A 271 -17.05 -12.96 20.70
CA LEU A 271 -17.34 -11.89 19.76
C LEU A 271 -16.23 -10.85 19.79
N LEU A 272 -15.60 -10.67 18.62
CA LEU A 272 -14.54 -9.71 18.40
C LEU A 272 -15.04 -8.54 17.54
N SER A 273 -14.66 -7.32 17.91
CA SER A 273 -14.85 -6.10 17.13
C SER A 273 -13.57 -5.27 17.16
N HIS A 274 -13.23 -4.62 16.05
CA HIS A 274 -12.07 -3.73 15.95
C HIS A 274 -12.37 -2.58 14.99
N GLY A 275 -11.55 -1.53 15.01
CA GLY A 275 -11.76 -0.31 14.22
C GLY A 275 -11.53 -0.47 12.71
N GLY A 276 -10.67 -1.41 12.31
CA GLY A 276 -10.39 -1.70 10.90
C GLY A 276 -11.56 -2.34 10.12
N VAL A 277 -11.60 -2.12 8.81
CA VAL A 277 -12.67 -2.51 7.87
C VAL A 277 -12.18 -3.57 6.89
N GLU A 278 -12.97 -4.62 6.68
CA GLU A 278 -12.72 -5.61 5.63
C GLU A 278 -13.05 -5.08 4.23
N MET A 279 -12.09 -5.15 3.32
CA MET A 279 -12.23 -4.73 1.91
C MET A 279 -11.66 -5.74 0.91
N GLY A 280 -11.42 -6.98 1.35
CA GLY A 280 -10.85 -8.07 0.56
C GLY A 280 -9.39 -8.37 0.91
N GLN A 281 -8.79 -7.62 1.84
CA GLN A 281 -7.43 -7.84 2.32
C GLN A 281 -7.32 -8.90 3.43
N GLY A 282 -8.45 -9.47 3.85
CA GLY A 282 -8.50 -10.52 4.88
C GLY A 282 -8.12 -10.02 6.27
N LEU A 283 -8.42 -8.76 6.56
CA LEU A 283 -8.14 -8.15 7.86
C LEU A 283 -8.91 -8.87 8.97
N HIS A 284 -10.21 -9.14 8.79
CA HIS A 284 -10.99 -9.85 9.80
C HIS A 284 -10.46 -11.26 10.04
N THR A 285 -10.04 -11.98 8.98
CA THR A 285 -9.39 -13.29 9.10
C THR A 285 -8.13 -13.21 9.97
N LYS A 286 -7.24 -12.23 9.69
CA LYS A 286 -6.03 -12.02 10.49
C LYS A 286 -6.34 -11.68 11.94
N MET A 287 -7.37 -10.88 12.22
CA MET A 287 -7.75 -10.53 13.58
C MET A 287 -8.33 -11.72 14.35
N ILE A 288 -9.06 -12.62 13.68
CA ILE A 288 -9.49 -13.90 14.25
C ILE A 288 -8.28 -14.77 14.59
N GLN A 289 -7.29 -14.87 13.69
CA GLN A 289 -6.05 -15.62 13.95
C GLN A 289 -5.27 -15.05 15.16
N VAL A 290 -5.14 -13.72 15.24
CA VAL A 290 -4.49 -13.04 16.38
C VAL A 290 -5.26 -13.28 17.68
N CYS A 291 -6.59 -13.24 17.64
CA CYS A 291 -7.41 -13.49 18.82
C CYS A 291 -7.35 -14.96 19.27
N ALA A 292 -7.34 -15.90 18.32
CA ALA A 292 -7.21 -17.35 18.58
C ALA A 292 -5.88 -17.68 19.26
N GLU A 293 -4.77 -17.20 18.70
CA GLU A 293 -3.43 -17.34 19.30
C GLU A 293 -3.36 -16.60 20.65
N GLY A 294 -3.93 -15.39 20.73
CA GLY A 294 -3.94 -14.58 21.94
C GLY A 294 -4.72 -15.21 23.10
N LEU A 295 -5.80 -15.93 22.83
CA LEU A 295 -6.62 -16.61 23.85
C LEU A 295 -6.32 -18.12 23.97
N ASP A 296 -5.45 -18.67 23.13
CA ASP A 296 -5.19 -20.11 23.04
C ASP A 296 -6.49 -20.93 22.90
N ILE A 297 -7.30 -20.59 21.88
CA ILE A 297 -8.55 -21.27 21.54
C ILE A 297 -8.70 -21.47 20.03
N PRO A 298 -9.55 -22.42 19.58
CA PRO A 298 -9.80 -22.61 18.16
C PRO A 298 -10.49 -21.41 17.50
N MET A 299 -10.12 -21.12 16.24
CA MET A 299 -10.65 -19.99 15.47
C MET A 299 -12.18 -20.03 15.30
N GLU A 300 -12.77 -21.21 15.22
CA GLU A 300 -14.22 -21.41 15.06
C GLU A 300 -15.04 -20.90 16.25
N MET A 301 -14.42 -20.68 17.41
CA MET A 301 -15.07 -20.07 18.56
C MET A 301 -15.17 -18.54 18.45
N ILE A 302 -14.48 -17.93 17.50
CA ILE A 302 -14.33 -16.48 17.39
C ILE A 302 -15.10 -15.98 16.17
N HIS A 303 -15.92 -14.95 16.39
CA HIS A 303 -16.72 -14.34 15.34
C HIS A 303 -16.53 -12.82 15.28
N ILE A 304 -16.50 -12.26 14.07
CA ILE A 304 -16.59 -10.81 13.81
C ILE A 304 -17.86 -10.55 13.00
N VAL A 305 -18.73 -9.68 13.51
CA VAL A 305 -19.97 -9.33 12.80
C VAL A 305 -19.73 -8.26 11.76
N GLU A 306 -19.17 -7.12 12.18
CA GLU A 306 -18.92 -5.90 11.38
C GLU A 306 -18.09 -4.90 12.18
N THR A 307 -17.53 -3.91 11.49
CA THR A 307 -16.96 -2.70 12.07
C THR A 307 -18.07 -1.71 12.39
N SER A 308 -18.11 -1.15 13.60
CA SER A 308 -19.05 -0.07 13.92
C SER A 308 -18.53 0.92 14.96
N THR A 309 -18.93 2.18 14.79
CA THR A 309 -18.50 3.32 15.61
C THR A 309 -19.10 3.33 17.01
N ASP A 310 -20.17 2.56 17.26
CA ASP A 310 -20.76 2.36 18.60
C ASP A 310 -20.04 1.27 19.41
N LYS A 311 -19.27 0.40 18.75
CA LYS A 311 -18.43 -0.63 19.37
C LYS A 311 -17.00 -0.14 19.61
N VAL A 312 -16.39 0.43 18.57
CA VAL A 312 -15.04 0.98 18.64
C VAL A 312 -15.08 2.41 18.13
N ALA A 313 -15.02 3.36 19.07
CA ALA A 313 -15.00 4.78 18.76
C ALA A 313 -13.60 5.24 18.32
N ASN A 314 -13.56 6.35 17.58
CA ASN A 314 -12.36 7.06 17.14
C ASN A 314 -11.32 6.19 16.41
N ALA A 315 -11.76 5.18 15.65
CA ALA A 315 -10.85 4.39 14.83
C ALA A 315 -10.30 5.22 13.66
N SER A 316 -9.01 5.06 13.40
CA SER A 316 -8.37 5.56 12.18
C SER A 316 -8.93 4.86 10.93
N PRO A 317 -8.83 5.49 9.74
CA PRO A 317 -9.20 4.83 8.50
C PRO A 317 -8.41 3.54 8.28
N THR A 318 -9.01 2.59 7.58
CA THR A 318 -8.30 1.38 7.15
C THR A 318 -7.44 1.72 5.92
N ALA A 319 -6.20 2.18 6.16
CA ALA A 319 -5.25 2.64 5.15
C ALA A 319 -3.79 2.49 5.62
N ALA A 320 -2.84 3.05 4.84
CA ALA A 320 -1.40 3.13 5.14
C ALA A 320 -0.67 1.79 5.39
N SER A 321 -1.28 0.67 4.95
CA SER A 321 -0.80 -0.70 5.18
C SER A 321 -0.58 -1.06 6.65
N ALA A 322 -1.11 -0.28 7.60
CA ALA A 322 -0.86 -0.42 9.03
C ALA A 322 -2.03 -1.08 9.78
N SER A 323 -3.14 -1.39 9.10
CA SER A 323 -4.37 -1.82 9.78
C SER A 323 -4.23 -3.15 10.49
N SER A 324 -3.56 -4.15 9.90
CA SER A 324 -3.32 -5.44 10.56
C SER A 324 -2.42 -5.28 11.78
N ASP A 325 -1.38 -4.45 11.68
CA ASP A 325 -0.45 -4.21 12.79
C ASP A 325 -1.16 -3.56 13.97
N MET A 326 -1.86 -2.44 13.73
CA MET A 326 -2.47 -1.67 14.80
C MET A 326 -3.66 -2.40 15.42
N ASN A 327 -4.58 -2.91 14.58
CA ASN A 327 -5.75 -3.65 15.10
C ASN A 327 -5.30 -4.97 15.73
N GLY A 328 -4.28 -5.64 15.19
CA GLY A 328 -3.75 -6.88 15.77
C GLY A 328 -3.15 -6.64 17.15
N MET A 329 -2.38 -5.57 17.33
CA MET A 329 -1.88 -5.18 18.64
C MET A 329 -2.99 -4.79 19.62
N ALA A 330 -4.03 -4.08 19.14
CA ALA A 330 -5.20 -3.77 19.98
C ALA A 330 -5.96 -5.04 20.39
N VAL A 331 -6.16 -5.99 19.48
CA VAL A 331 -6.77 -7.30 19.76
C VAL A 331 -5.93 -8.08 20.75
N LYS A 332 -4.61 -8.16 20.54
CA LYS A 332 -3.69 -8.82 21.47
C LYS A 332 -3.79 -8.20 22.87
N ASN A 333 -3.82 -6.87 22.97
CA ASN A 333 -3.97 -6.19 24.25
C ASN A 333 -5.30 -6.52 24.96
N ALA A 334 -6.41 -6.68 24.22
CA ALA A 334 -7.67 -7.14 24.80
C ALA A 334 -7.58 -8.60 25.30
N CYS A 335 -6.90 -9.47 24.55
CA CYS A 335 -6.69 -10.87 24.92
C CYS A 335 -5.80 -10.99 26.17
N ASP A 336 -4.72 -10.20 26.24
CA ASP A 336 -3.81 -10.18 27.40
C ASP A 336 -4.57 -9.81 28.69
N GLN A 337 -5.44 -8.79 28.64
CA GLN A 337 -6.29 -8.39 29.78
C GLN A 337 -7.26 -9.50 30.21
N ILE A 338 -7.83 -10.25 29.26
CA ILE A 338 -8.72 -11.37 29.56
C ILE A 338 -7.93 -12.53 30.18
N ASN A 339 -6.76 -12.86 29.64
CA ASN A 339 -5.92 -13.93 30.15
C ASN A 339 -5.44 -13.66 31.57
N GLU A 340 -5.08 -12.42 31.90
CA GLU A 340 -4.75 -12.01 33.28
C GLU A 340 -5.89 -12.34 34.26
N ARG A 341 -7.14 -12.07 33.86
CA ARG A 341 -8.33 -12.38 34.68
C ARG A 341 -8.61 -13.88 34.76
N LEU A 342 -8.20 -14.65 33.75
CA LEU A 342 -8.46 -16.09 33.64
C LEU A 342 -7.30 -16.97 34.14
N GLU A 343 -6.18 -16.39 34.54
CA GLU A 343 -4.95 -17.10 34.91
C GLU A 343 -5.18 -18.18 35.97
N ALA A 344 -5.90 -17.84 37.05
CA ALA A 344 -6.20 -18.75 38.15
C ALA A 344 -7.08 -19.95 37.75
N TYR A 345 -7.84 -19.84 36.66
CA TYR A 345 -8.67 -20.92 36.12
C TYR A 345 -7.88 -21.79 35.14
N ARG A 346 -7.02 -21.17 34.30
CA ARG A 346 -6.12 -21.90 33.39
C ARG A 346 -5.14 -22.78 34.14
N ALA A 347 -4.62 -22.33 35.28
CA ALA A 347 -3.70 -23.09 36.12
C ALA A 347 -4.30 -24.42 36.66
N LYS A 348 -5.63 -24.59 36.61
CA LYS A 348 -6.34 -25.79 37.07
C LYS A 348 -6.50 -26.86 35.98
N GLY A 349 -6.02 -26.61 34.75
CA GLY A 349 -6.13 -27.58 33.64
C GLY A 349 -7.57 -27.82 33.16
N LEU A 350 -8.47 -26.86 33.39
CA LEU A 350 -9.87 -26.92 32.98
C LEU A 350 -10.03 -26.69 31.47
N SER A 351 -11.08 -27.23 30.86
CA SER A 351 -11.44 -26.88 29.49
C SER A 351 -11.86 -25.41 29.38
N TRP A 352 -11.78 -24.83 28.17
CA TRP A 352 -12.17 -23.44 27.93
C TRP A 352 -13.59 -23.12 28.43
N LYS A 353 -14.55 -24.02 28.19
CA LYS A 353 -15.94 -23.83 28.65
C LYS A 353 -16.05 -23.85 30.16
N GLU A 354 -15.33 -24.73 30.84
CA GLU A 354 -15.29 -24.77 32.31
C GLU A 354 -14.63 -23.50 32.87
N ILE A 355 -13.52 -23.04 32.29
CA ILE A 355 -12.85 -21.78 32.65
C ILE A 355 -13.84 -20.62 32.61
N VAL A 356 -14.52 -20.45 31.47
CA VAL A 356 -15.50 -19.38 31.25
C VAL A 356 -16.68 -19.49 32.22
N HIS A 357 -17.19 -20.71 32.42
CA HIS A 357 -18.29 -20.97 33.33
C HIS A 357 -17.93 -20.60 34.77
N HIS A 358 -16.80 -21.08 35.28
CA HIS A 358 -16.34 -20.77 36.64
C HIS A 358 -16.03 -19.27 36.81
N ALA A 359 -15.36 -18.65 35.84
CA ALA A 359 -15.09 -17.21 35.87
C ALA A 359 -16.38 -16.38 35.94
N TYR A 360 -17.42 -16.78 35.19
CA TYR A 360 -18.73 -16.13 35.26
C TYR A 360 -19.37 -16.26 36.66
N PHE A 361 -19.36 -17.45 37.27
CA PHE A 361 -19.91 -17.67 38.62
C PHE A 361 -19.15 -16.90 39.71
N ASP A 362 -17.86 -16.69 39.49
CA ASP A 362 -17.01 -15.87 40.36
C ASP A 362 -17.10 -14.36 40.07
N ARG A 363 -18.00 -13.95 39.15
CA ARG A 363 -18.26 -12.56 38.75
C ARG A 363 -17.04 -11.87 38.11
N VAL A 364 -16.20 -12.63 37.42
CA VAL A 364 -15.07 -12.11 36.65
C VAL A 364 -15.59 -11.46 35.36
N ASN A 365 -15.10 -10.26 35.04
CA ASN A 365 -15.48 -9.57 33.81
C ASN A 365 -14.81 -10.21 32.57
N LEU A 366 -15.63 -10.84 31.73
CA LEU A 366 -15.23 -11.51 30.47
C LEU A 366 -15.31 -10.61 29.22
N SER A 367 -15.29 -9.29 29.42
CA SER A 367 -15.22 -8.29 28.36
C SER A 367 -14.00 -7.39 28.53
N ALA A 368 -13.27 -7.12 27.46
CA ALA A 368 -12.12 -6.22 27.47
C ALA A 368 -12.08 -5.30 26.26
N ASN A 369 -11.63 -4.07 26.49
CA ASN A 369 -11.31 -3.10 25.46
C ASN A 369 -9.79 -3.04 25.31
N GLY A 370 -9.30 -3.36 24.12
CA GLY A 370 -7.90 -3.27 23.77
C GLY A 370 -7.59 -1.98 23.05
N PHE A 371 -6.39 -1.45 23.26
CA PHE A 371 -5.93 -0.24 22.59
C PHE A 371 -4.45 -0.35 22.25
N TYR A 372 -4.08 0.22 21.11
CA TYR A 372 -2.69 0.34 20.70
C TYR A 372 -2.44 1.70 20.07
N LYS A 373 -1.30 2.30 20.45
CA LYS A 373 -0.69 3.45 19.78
C LYS A 373 0.69 3.04 19.31
N VAL A 374 1.03 3.34 18.07
CA VAL A 374 2.37 3.03 17.54
C VAL A 374 3.40 3.89 18.30
N PRO A 375 4.44 3.28 18.91
CA PRO A 375 5.47 4.03 19.62
C PRO A 375 6.45 4.71 18.66
N ASP A 376 7.30 5.59 19.20
CA ASP A 376 8.49 6.16 18.55
C ASP A 376 8.25 7.11 17.34
N LEU A 377 7.05 7.13 16.74
CA LEU A 377 6.69 8.05 15.65
C LEU A 377 6.62 9.51 16.12
N GLY A 378 7.03 10.43 15.24
CA GLY A 378 6.96 11.87 15.53
C GLY A 378 7.82 12.75 14.64
N TYR A 379 7.84 12.49 13.33
CA TYR A 379 8.60 13.32 12.39
C TYR A 379 8.09 14.76 12.32
N LYS A 380 9.02 15.71 12.30
CA LYS A 380 8.76 17.14 12.16
C LYS A 380 9.36 17.67 10.87
N TRP A 381 8.48 18.06 9.95
CA TRP A 381 8.85 18.82 8.76
C TRP A 381 9.53 20.15 9.14
N GLY A 382 10.50 20.59 8.33
CA GLY A 382 11.31 21.77 8.61
C GLY A 382 12.56 21.46 9.45
N GLU A 383 12.39 20.90 10.66
CA GLU A 383 13.52 20.43 11.48
C GLU A 383 14.24 19.21 10.86
N ASN A 384 13.54 18.46 10.00
CA ASN A 384 14.00 17.21 9.40
C ASN A 384 14.45 16.20 10.48
N LYS A 385 13.60 16.00 11.50
CA LYS A 385 13.94 15.23 12.69
C LYS A 385 12.76 14.38 13.16
N GLY A 386 13.08 13.21 13.70
CA GLY A 386 12.11 12.25 14.23
C GLY A 386 11.90 11.07 13.29
N GLN A 387 11.10 10.11 13.73
CA GLN A 387 10.80 8.91 12.95
C GLN A 387 9.53 9.12 12.12
N LEU A 388 9.66 9.03 10.80
CA LEU A 388 8.55 9.20 9.85
C LEU A 388 7.78 7.90 9.64
N PHE A 389 8.48 6.78 9.58
CA PHE A 389 7.89 5.46 9.36
C PHE A 389 8.22 4.48 10.49
N PHE A 390 7.28 3.62 10.87
CA PHE A 390 7.48 2.70 11.99
C PHE A 390 8.51 1.62 11.64
N TYR A 391 8.46 1.12 10.41
CA TYR A 391 9.47 0.26 9.80
C TYR A 391 9.34 0.38 8.26
N PHE A 392 10.22 -0.33 7.55
CA PHE A 392 10.16 -0.43 6.09
C PHE A 392 9.88 -1.86 5.62
N THR A 393 8.93 -1.99 4.69
CA THR A 393 8.76 -3.18 3.87
C THR A 393 9.66 -3.04 2.64
N MET A 394 10.40 -4.10 2.32
CA MET A 394 11.35 -4.13 1.20
C MET A 394 10.94 -5.20 0.20
N GLY A 395 11.39 -5.06 -1.04
CA GLY A 395 11.19 -6.10 -2.04
C GLY A 395 11.90 -5.77 -3.33
N ALA A 396 11.85 -6.71 -4.27
CA ALA A 396 12.32 -6.50 -5.63
C ALA A 396 11.50 -7.33 -6.61
N ALA A 397 11.47 -6.91 -7.87
CA ALA A 397 10.82 -7.66 -8.94
C ALA A 397 11.64 -7.64 -10.23
N ILE A 398 11.67 -8.78 -10.90
CA ILE A 398 12.21 -8.95 -12.25
C ILE A 398 11.04 -9.18 -13.19
N SER A 399 10.93 -8.38 -14.25
CA SER A 399 9.91 -8.58 -15.28
C SER A 399 10.53 -8.65 -16.67
N GLU A 400 10.01 -9.55 -17.49
CA GLU A 400 10.39 -9.74 -18.89
C GLU A 400 9.17 -9.59 -19.79
N VAL A 401 9.34 -8.82 -20.86
CA VAL A 401 8.28 -8.52 -21.83
C VAL A 401 8.78 -8.80 -23.25
N GLU A 402 7.84 -9.07 -24.16
CA GLU A 402 8.04 -9.00 -25.60
C GLU A 402 7.13 -7.90 -26.17
N VAL A 403 7.71 -6.94 -26.88
CA VAL A 403 7.03 -5.79 -27.49
C VAL A 403 7.00 -5.97 -29.00
N ASP A 404 5.82 -5.85 -29.59
CA ASP A 404 5.61 -5.75 -31.03
C ASP A 404 5.79 -4.30 -31.48
N LEU A 405 6.88 -4.01 -32.20
CA LEU A 405 7.27 -2.65 -32.59
C LEU A 405 6.36 -2.05 -33.67
N LEU A 406 5.56 -2.87 -34.36
CA LEU A 406 4.65 -2.38 -35.41
C LEU A 406 3.34 -1.88 -34.82
N THR A 407 2.91 -2.47 -33.69
CA THR A 407 1.60 -2.20 -33.09
C THR A 407 1.68 -1.48 -31.74
N GLY A 408 2.83 -1.55 -31.05
CA GLY A 408 2.98 -1.08 -29.66
C GLY A 408 2.46 -2.08 -28.62
N SER A 409 1.82 -3.18 -29.04
CA SER A 409 1.34 -4.20 -28.11
C SER A 409 2.51 -4.93 -27.44
N HIS A 410 2.28 -5.43 -26.22
CA HIS A 410 3.28 -6.19 -25.48
C HIS A 410 2.66 -7.38 -24.76
N THR A 411 3.48 -8.39 -24.49
CA THR A 411 3.13 -9.55 -23.65
C THR A 411 4.12 -9.63 -22.50
N VAL A 412 3.60 -9.82 -21.28
CA VAL A 412 4.43 -10.07 -20.09
C VAL A 412 4.74 -11.56 -20.04
N LEU A 413 5.99 -11.91 -20.35
CA LEU A 413 6.43 -13.30 -20.42
C LEU A 413 6.59 -13.88 -19.02
N ARG A 414 7.25 -13.14 -18.13
CA ARG A 414 7.56 -13.63 -16.78
C ARG A 414 7.75 -12.48 -15.81
N SER A 415 7.23 -12.66 -14.60
CA SER A 415 7.54 -11.80 -13.45
C SER A 415 7.91 -12.64 -12.22
N ASP A 416 9.01 -12.28 -11.57
CA ASP A 416 9.46 -12.88 -10.32
C ASP A 416 9.51 -11.79 -9.25
N VAL A 417 8.80 -11.98 -8.13
CA VAL A 417 8.69 -11.00 -7.04
C VAL A 417 9.21 -11.61 -5.74
N ASN A 418 10.04 -10.86 -5.03
CA ASN A 418 10.57 -11.25 -3.73
C ASN A 418 10.29 -10.15 -2.70
N MET A 419 9.67 -10.49 -1.56
CA MET A 419 9.22 -9.52 -0.55
C MET A 419 9.74 -9.83 0.85
N ASP A 420 10.07 -8.79 1.61
CA ASP A 420 10.32 -8.88 3.05
C ASP A 420 9.05 -8.54 3.84
N LEU A 421 8.35 -9.55 4.34
CA LEU A 421 7.12 -9.38 5.11
C LEU A 421 7.24 -9.70 6.61
N GLY A 422 8.46 -9.84 7.13
CA GLY A 422 8.63 -10.33 8.50
C GLY A 422 8.06 -11.73 8.67
N ARG A 423 7.55 -12.03 9.87
CA ARG A 423 6.77 -13.24 10.12
C ARG A 423 5.31 -13.01 9.72
N SER A 424 4.95 -13.45 8.51
CA SER A 424 3.59 -13.36 7.99
C SER A 424 2.56 -13.95 8.97
N ILE A 425 1.46 -13.21 9.20
CA ILE A 425 0.30 -13.72 9.97
C ILE A 425 -0.45 -14.79 9.15
N ASN A 426 -0.53 -14.58 7.83
CA ASN A 426 -1.23 -15.48 6.93
C ASN A 426 -0.58 -15.40 5.53
N PRO A 427 0.31 -16.36 5.19
CA PRO A 427 1.03 -16.35 3.93
C PRO A 427 0.12 -16.37 2.71
N SER A 428 -1.01 -17.09 2.75
CA SER A 428 -1.95 -17.16 1.62
C SER A 428 -2.59 -15.81 1.33
N ILE A 429 -2.98 -15.07 2.36
CA ILE A 429 -3.50 -13.71 2.21
C ILE A 429 -2.41 -12.77 1.69
N ASP A 430 -1.19 -12.89 2.23
CA ASP A 430 -0.09 -12.01 1.87
C ASP A 430 0.37 -12.21 0.42
N ILE A 431 0.41 -13.45 -0.08
CA ILE A 431 0.66 -13.76 -1.49
C ILE A 431 -0.41 -13.09 -2.37
N GLY A 432 -1.69 -13.26 -2.04
CA GLY A 432 -2.77 -12.62 -2.81
C GLY A 432 -2.71 -11.08 -2.77
N GLN A 433 -2.21 -10.49 -1.68
CA GLN A 433 -1.96 -9.04 -1.62
C GLN A 433 -0.80 -8.62 -2.53
N ILE A 434 0.28 -9.40 -2.60
CA ILE A 434 1.41 -9.16 -3.51
C ILE A 434 0.94 -9.21 -4.96
N GLU A 435 0.27 -10.30 -5.36
CA GLU A 435 -0.24 -10.48 -6.72
C GLU A 435 -1.19 -9.35 -7.11
N GLY A 436 -2.18 -9.06 -6.26
CA GLY A 436 -3.14 -7.99 -6.51
C GLY A 436 -2.52 -6.59 -6.58
N ALA A 437 -1.52 -6.29 -5.75
CA ALA A 437 -0.82 -5.00 -5.81
C ALA A 437 0.03 -4.90 -7.07
N PHE A 438 0.78 -5.96 -7.39
CA PHE A 438 1.66 -6.01 -8.55
C PHE A 438 0.87 -5.80 -9.85
N ILE A 439 -0.25 -6.53 -10.03
CA ILE A 439 -1.11 -6.38 -11.21
C ILE A 439 -1.74 -4.98 -11.29
N GLN A 440 -2.16 -4.41 -10.15
CA GLN A 440 -2.66 -3.03 -10.11
C GLN A 440 -1.57 -2.00 -10.48
N GLY A 441 -0.33 -2.23 -10.06
CA GLY A 441 0.82 -1.40 -10.43
C GLY A 441 1.22 -1.54 -11.89
N MET A 442 1.16 -2.76 -12.42
CA MET A 442 1.36 -3.06 -13.84
C MET A 442 0.34 -2.28 -14.66
N GLY A 443 -0.95 -2.45 -14.40
CA GLY A 443 -2.02 -1.70 -15.07
C GLY A 443 -1.83 -0.19 -15.02
N TRP A 444 -1.55 0.35 -13.83
CA TRP A 444 -1.24 1.78 -13.64
C TRP A 444 -0.07 2.28 -14.51
N SER A 445 0.94 1.45 -14.74
CA SER A 445 2.14 1.84 -15.48
C SER A 445 2.11 1.51 -16.98
N THR A 446 1.17 0.69 -17.44
CA THR A 446 1.15 0.20 -18.84
C THR A 446 -0.18 0.39 -19.59
N THR A 447 -1.35 0.28 -18.95
CA THR A 447 -2.65 0.24 -19.68
C THR A 447 -3.71 1.20 -19.17
N GLU A 448 -3.69 1.54 -17.88
CA GLU A 448 -4.74 2.36 -17.25
C GLU A 448 -4.54 3.84 -17.56
N GLU A 449 -5.23 4.33 -18.58
CA GLU A 449 -5.14 5.72 -19.02
C GLU A 449 -6.41 6.53 -18.71
N SER A 450 -6.24 7.71 -18.10
CA SER A 450 -7.32 8.66 -17.86
C SER A 450 -7.27 9.80 -18.86
N LEU A 451 -8.23 9.83 -19.79
CA LEU A 451 -8.35 10.88 -20.80
C LEU A 451 -9.39 11.91 -20.39
N TYR A 452 -9.11 13.17 -20.69
CA TYR A 452 -9.96 14.30 -20.38
C TYR A 452 -10.29 15.08 -21.64
N PHE A 453 -11.53 15.57 -21.74
CA PHE A 453 -11.87 16.58 -22.72
C PHE A 453 -11.18 17.92 -22.39
N PRO A 454 -10.99 18.81 -23.37
CA PRO A 454 -10.40 20.14 -23.13
C PRO A 454 -11.14 20.99 -22.07
N ASN A 455 -12.40 20.69 -21.79
CA ASN A 455 -13.21 21.34 -20.75
C ASN A 455 -13.03 20.72 -19.34
N GLY A 456 -12.10 19.77 -19.17
CA GLY A 456 -11.80 19.13 -17.89
C GLY A 456 -12.72 17.97 -17.51
N ARG A 457 -13.71 17.61 -18.34
CA ARG A 457 -14.56 16.43 -18.09
C ARG A 457 -13.79 15.15 -18.39
N LEU A 458 -13.88 14.17 -17.49
CA LEU A 458 -13.32 12.83 -17.68
C LEU A 458 -14.03 12.13 -18.85
N PHE A 459 -13.27 11.62 -19.82
CA PHE A 459 -13.78 10.85 -20.96
C PHE A 459 -13.88 9.35 -20.63
N THR A 460 -12.90 8.80 -19.92
CA THR A 460 -12.79 7.37 -19.62
C THR A 460 -13.68 6.98 -18.43
N GLN A 461 -15.01 7.07 -18.57
CA GLN A 461 -16.00 6.85 -17.50
C GLN A 461 -16.59 5.43 -17.46
N GLY A 462 -15.76 4.40 -17.63
CA GLY A 462 -16.20 3.00 -17.49
C GLY A 462 -15.29 2.01 -18.21
N PRO A 463 -15.55 0.70 -18.06
CA PRO A 463 -14.68 -0.36 -18.59
C PRO A 463 -14.63 -0.39 -20.13
N GLY A 464 -15.57 0.28 -20.80
CA GLY A 464 -15.52 0.48 -22.25
C GLY A 464 -14.28 1.26 -22.69
N ASN A 465 -13.90 2.30 -21.94
CA ASN A 465 -12.85 3.25 -22.31
C ASN A 465 -11.68 3.29 -21.31
N TYR A 466 -11.85 2.78 -20.08
CA TYR A 466 -10.79 2.63 -19.09
C TYR A 466 -10.46 1.16 -18.90
N LYS A 467 -9.22 0.75 -19.19
CA LYS A 467 -8.82 -0.66 -19.26
C LYS A 467 -7.93 -1.04 -18.08
N ILE A 468 -8.56 -1.62 -17.06
CA ILE A 468 -7.84 -2.38 -16.03
C ILE A 468 -7.26 -3.67 -16.63
N PRO A 469 -6.19 -4.24 -16.04
CA PRO A 469 -5.66 -5.53 -16.47
C PRO A 469 -6.73 -6.63 -16.48
N GLY A 470 -6.84 -7.32 -17.61
CA GLY A 470 -7.66 -8.53 -17.75
C GLY A 470 -6.82 -9.80 -17.53
N PHE A 471 -7.47 -10.97 -17.63
CA PHE A 471 -6.79 -12.27 -17.45
C PHE A 471 -5.62 -12.49 -18.43
N GLN A 472 -5.70 -11.97 -19.65
CA GLN A 472 -4.62 -12.09 -20.63
C GLN A 472 -3.44 -11.15 -20.38
N CYS A 473 -3.60 -10.17 -19.48
CA CYS A 473 -2.57 -9.18 -19.20
C CYS A 473 -1.58 -9.64 -18.12
N ILE A 474 -1.89 -10.69 -17.35
CA ILE A 474 -1.02 -11.17 -16.28
C ILE A 474 0.27 -11.78 -16.85
N PRO A 475 1.37 -11.82 -16.09
CA PRO A 475 2.58 -12.53 -16.49
C PRO A 475 2.26 -14.01 -16.78
N GLN A 476 2.78 -14.56 -17.88
CA GLN A 476 2.55 -15.98 -18.22
C GLN A 476 3.19 -16.93 -17.20
N GLU A 477 4.36 -16.55 -16.68
CA GLU A 477 4.96 -17.15 -15.50
C GLU A 477 5.02 -16.09 -14.38
N PHE A 478 4.37 -16.36 -13.24
CA PHE A 478 4.31 -15.41 -12.12
C PHE A 478 4.73 -16.08 -10.82
N ASN A 479 5.95 -15.74 -10.36
CA ASN A 479 6.58 -16.37 -9.21
C ASN A 479 6.65 -15.40 -8.03
N ILE A 480 6.16 -15.82 -6.87
CA ILE A 480 6.20 -15.04 -5.63
C ILE A 480 7.06 -15.77 -4.61
N SER A 481 8.00 -15.06 -4.01
CA SER A 481 8.92 -15.56 -2.99
C SER A 481 9.09 -14.54 -1.85
N PHE A 482 9.69 -15.01 -0.76
CA PHE A 482 10.01 -14.19 0.41
C PHE A 482 11.51 -14.20 0.69
N PHE A 483 11.99 -13.17 1.38
CA PHE A 483 13.38 -13.09 1.79
C PHE A 483 13.69 -14.26 2.74
N GLU A 484 14.75 -14.99 2.43
CA GLU A 484 15.18 -16.15 3.23
C GLU A 484 16.36 -15.78 4.13
N ASP A 485 16.46 -16.48 5.27
CA ASP A 485 17.54 -16.34 6.24
C ASP A 485 17.73 -14.90 6.76
N VAL A 486 16.63 -14.20 7.05
CA VAL A 486 16.62 -12.84 7.62
C VAL A 486 15.95 -12.83 8.98
N THR A 487 16.37 -11.92 9.86
CA THR A 487 15.83 -11.79 11.23
C THR A 487 15.34 -10.36 11.46
N HIS A 488 14.15 -10.22 12.04
CA HIS A 488 13.51 -8.93 12.28
C HIS A 488 13.53 -8.60 13.75
N ASP A 489 14.63 -8.03 14.23
CA ASP A 489 14.82 -7.75 15.65
C ASP A 489 14.23 -6.41 16.04
N SER A 490 14.21 -5.44 15.13
CA SER A 490 13.68 -4.09 15.40
C SER A 490 12.16 -3.98 15.20
N VAL A 491 11.53 -4.95 14.53
CA VAL A 491 10.09 -4.93 14.22
C VAL A 491 9.25 -5.24 15.47
N LYS A 492 8.47 -4.25 15.93
CA LYS A 492 7.65 -4.31 17.16
C LYS A 492 6.14 -4.51 16.90
N THR A 493 5.78 -5.00 15.73
CA THR A 493 4.39 -5.28 15.33
C THR A 493 3.89 -6.60 15.92
N VAL A 494 2.58 -6.85 15.79
CA VAL A 494 1.96 -8.12 16.19
C VAL A 494 2.69 -9.29 15.53
N TYR A 495 3.21 -10.21 16.35
CA TYR A 495 3.99 -11.38 15.92
C TYR A 495 5.17 -11.11 14.97
N LYS A 496 5.73 -9.89 14.95
CA LYS A 496 6.79 -9.46 14.02
C LYS A 496 6.39 -9.51 12.53
N SER A 497 5.12 -9.32 12.21
CA SER A 497 4.64 -9.22 10.82
C SER A 497 4.89 -7.84 10.20
N LYS A 498 5.00 -7.75 8.88
CA LYS A 498 5.03 -6.47 8.16
C LYS A 498 3.80 -6.28 7.26
N GLY A 499 3.45 -5.02 7.02
CA GLY A 499 2.38 -4.59 6.14
C GLY A 499 2.72 -4.86 4.67
N VAL A 500 1.83 -5.58 3.99
CA VAL A 500 2.00 -6.03 2.60
C VAL A 500 1.13 -5.27 1.59
N GLY A 501 0.11 -4.55 2.06
CA GLY A 501 -0.92 -3.97 1.21
C GLY A 501 -0.32 -3.15 0.07
N GLU A 502 0.32 -2.04 0.36
CA GLU A 502 0.80 -1.10 -0.66
C GLU A 502 2.18 -1.37 -1.28
N PRO A 503 3.19 -1.88 -0.53
CA PRO A 503 4.56 -1.99 -1.03
C PRO A 503 4.74 -2.68 -2.40
N PRO A 504 4.06 -3.80 -2.72
CA PRO A 504 4.29 -4.50 -3.97
C PRO A 504 3.68 -3.80 -5.20
N LEU A 505 2.86 -2.74 -5.02
CA LEU A 505 2.27 -2.03 -6.15
C LEU A 505 3.33 -1.39 -7.05
N PHE A 506 4.33 -0.75 -6.45
CA PHE A 506 5.39 -0.13 -7.25
C PHE A 506 6.18 -1.15 -8.07
N LEU A 507 6.33 -2.38 -7.58
CA LEU A 507 7.05 -3.45 -8.28
C LEU A 507 6.37 -3.87 -9.59
N GLY A 508 5.07 -3.62 -9.76
CA GLY A 508 4.38 -3.77 -11.05
C GLY A 508 4.98 -2.89 -12.16
N SER A 509 5.60 -1.76 -11.80
CA SER A 509 6.32 -0.90 -12.77
C SER A 509 7.58 -1.54 -13.35
N SER A 510 8.06 -2.68 -12.82
CA SER A 510 9.10 -3.47 -13.48
C SER A 510 8.72 -3.86 -14.91
N VAL A 511 7.43 -4.07 -15.19
CA VAL A 511 6.91 -4.31 -16.54
C VAL A 511 7.10 -3.07 -17.42
N TYR A 512 6.79 -1.87 -16.91
CA TYR A 512 7.04 -0.61 -17.59
C TYR A 512 8.54 -0.41 -17.92
N PHE A 513 9.44 -0.67 -16.97
CA PHE A 513 10.88 -0.57 -17.22
C PHE A 513 11.38 -1.64 -18.20
N ALA A 514 10.78 -2.83 -18.22
CA ALA A 514 11.08 -3.87 -19.19
C ALA A 514 10.62 -3.46 -20.61
N ILE A 515 9.45 -2.85 -20.76
CA ILE A 515 8.99 -2.26 -22.04
C ILE A 515 9.97 -1.19 -22.49
N ARG A 516 10.37 -0.29 -21.58
CA ARG A 516 11.36 0.75 -21.89
C ARG A 516 12.70 0.15 -22.32
N ASN A 517 13.13 -0.95 -21.71
CA ASN A 517 14.35 -1.66 -22.09
C ASN A 517 14.23 -2.29 -23.50
N ALA A 518 13.09 -2.89 -23.85
CA ALA A 518 12.84 -3.39 -25.20
C ALA A 518 12.91 -2.27 -26.26
N LEU A 519 12.30 -1.12 -25.95
CA LEU A 519 12.35 0.07 -26.80
C LEU A 519 13.76 0.65 -26.90
N TRP A 520 14.56 0.58 -25.84
CA TRP A 520 15.96 0.99 -25.87
C TRP A 520 16.75 0.16 -26.91
N TYR A 521 16.63 -1.17 -26.90
CA TYR A 521 17.27 -2.03 -27.92
C TYR A 521 16.79 -1.67 -29.34
N ALA A 522 15.48 -1.48 -29.53
CA ALA A 522 14.94 -1.07 -30.83
C ALA A 522 15.57 0.25 -31.33
N ARG A 523 15.69 1.25 -30.44
CA ARG A 523 16.25 2.56 -30.79
C ARG A 523 17.73 2.48 -31.14
N GLN A 524 18.51 1.71 -30.38
CA GLN A 524 19.94 1.51 -30.64
C GLN A 524 20.18 0.93 -32.04
N GLU A 525 19.43 -0.12 -32.41
CA GLU A 525 19.54 -0.75 -33.73
C GLU A 525 19.10 0.15 -34.89
N ASN A 526 18.19 1.10 -34.62
CA ASN A 526 17.67 2.03 -35.64
C ASN A 526 18.40 3.39 -35.64
N GLY A 527 19.62 3.46 -35.09
CA GLY A 527 20.45 4.66 -35.18
C GLY A 527 20.01 5.81 -34.28
N HIS A 528 19.28 5.51 -33.21
CA HIS A 528 18.89 6.46 -32.16
C HIS A 528 19.51 6.10 -30.80
N PRO A 529 20.85 6.04 -30.70
CA PRO A 529 21.52 5.64 -29.48
C PRO A 529 21.35 6.70 -28.39
N GLY A 530 21.50 6.25 -27.14
CA GLY A 530 21.48 7.08 -25.95
C GLY A 530 20.21 6.88 -25.13
N SER A 531 20.08 7.72 -24.10
CA SER A 531 18.93 7.65 -23.20
C SER A 531 17.71 8.37 -23.78
N PHE A 532 16.52 7.93 -23.39
CA PHE A 532 15.25 8.57 -23.73
C PHE A 532 14.29 8.50 -22.55
N SER A 533 13.35 9.45 -22.51
CA SER A 533 12.28 9.46 -21.52
C SER A 533 11.01 8.83 -22.10
N LEU A 534 10.37 7.96 -21.31
CA LEU A 534 9.06 7.40 -21.58
C LEU A 534 8.12 7.90 -20.47
N SER A 535 6.90 8.29 -20.80
CA SER A 535 5.92 8.72 -19.79
C SER A 535 5.06 7.54 -19.36
N LEU A 536 4.48 7.61 -18.16
CA LEU A 536 3.45 6.66 -17.73
C LEU A 536 2.05 7.17 -18.12
N PRO A 537 1.10 6.28 -18.46
CA PRO A 537 1.32 4.86 -18.73
C PRO A 537 2.05 4.62 -20.08
N ALA A 538 2.76 3.50 -20.22
CA ALA A 538 3.41 3.09 -21.48
C ALA A 538 2.42 2.38 -22.44
N THR A 539 1.42 3.12 -22.92
CA THR A 539 0.36 2.68 -23.84
C THR A 539 0.74 2.67 -25.30
#